data_AF-A0A7C6GQN5-F1
#
_entry.id   AF-A0A7C6GQN5-F1
#
_cell.length_a   1.000
_cell.length_b   1.000
_cell.length_c   1.000
_cell.angle_alpha   90.00
_cell.angle_beta   90.00
_cell.angle_gamma   90.00
#
_symmetry.space_group_name_H-M   'P 1'
#
loop_
_entity.id
_entity.type
_entity.pdbx_description
1 polymer ?
#
loop_
_entity_poly.entity_id
_entity_poly.type
_entity_poly.pdbx_seq_one_letter_code
_entity_poly.pdbx_strand_id
1 'polypeptide(L)'
;MAQVEQGDLDRIIFGTGGWRAIIGENFTRENVVRISAGVCELAAREKRGDKPVVIGYDRRFLSDNAARWVAEVFCAHGFHVLFMRRSAPTPLVMFLVKDMELDYGIEITASHNPPHYNGIKLIVRKGRDAPVDTTRQLEGIVAKIRAEQVPRIPFDVCVAEGRVEYLKHPFNRFIDSILAKLDTDAIREADLRVLFNPMHGSGTYPLMTILYTARCTVDLIRSEKDAYFGGRDPAPTGNSLKDFQDNVIAGKYDLGIAFDGDGDRLGIVDSNGRYITANEILCLLYYYLHEHKGWRGPVVRNLATT
;
A
#
# COMPACT_ATOMS: atom_id res chain seq x y z
N MET A 1 15.78 -27.71 6.54
CA MET A 1 15.53 -26.59 7.45
C MET A 1 16.88 -26.11 7.94
N ALA A 2 17.39 -25.01 7.36
CA ALA A 2 18.64 -24.41 7.82
C ALA A 2 18.39 -23.74 9.17
N GLN A 3 19.23 -24.01 10.16
CA GLN A 3 19.25 -23.31 11.43
C GLN A 3 19.57 -21.84 11.16
N VAL A 4 18.59 -20.96 11.32
CA VAL A 4 18.82 -19.52 11.40
C VAL A 4 19.37 -19.28 12.80
N GLU A 5 20.63 -18.86 12.89
CA GLU A 5 21.27 -18.49 14.16
C GLU A 5 20.48 -17.34 14.82
N GLN A 6 20.41 -17.37 16.15
CA GLN A 6 19.63 -16.42 16.96
C GLN A 6 20.02 -14.94 16.75
N GLY A 7 21.20 -14.67 16.16
CA GLY A 7 21.64 -13.33 15.77
C GLY A 7 21.02 -12.78 14.48
N ASP A 8 20.41 -13.63 13.63
CA ASP A 8 19.77 -13.19 12.38
C ASP A 8 18.31 -12.74 12.61
N LEU A 9 17.67 -13.21 13.70
CA LEU A 9 16.30 -12.83 14.08
C LEU A 9 16.20 -11.36 14.54
N ASP A 10 17.27 -10.79 15.11
CA ASP A 10 17.32 -9.39 15.54
C ASP A 10 17.57 -8.39 14.39
N ARG A 11 17.87 -8.90 13.18
CA ARG A 11 18.33 -8.10 12.06
C ARG A 11 17.15 -7.63 11.20
N ILE A 12 16.94 -6.32 11.21
CA ILE A 12 15.95 -5.66 10.34
C ILE A 12 16.55 -5.51 8.95
N ILE A 13 15.97 -6.22 7.98
CA ILE A 13 16.41 -6.23 6.57
C ILE A 13 15.23 -5.79 5.68
N PHE A 14 15.48 -4.81 4.82
CA PHE A 14 14.53 -4.27 3.88
C PHE A 14 14.66 -4.98 2.53
N GLY A 15 13.56 -5.60 2.11
CA GLY A 15 13.41 -6.08 0.74
C GLY A 15 13.02 -4.96 -0.23
N THR A 16 12.74 -5.33 -1.47
CA THR A 16 12.29 -4.38 -2.51
C THR A 16 10.95 -3.70 -2.19
N GLY A 17 10.13 -4.30 -1.34
CA GLY A 17 8.82 -3.79 -0.93
C GLY A 17 8.73 -3.46 0.56
N GLY A 18 9.81 -2.94 1.14
CA GLY A 18 9.92 -2.58 2.55
C GLY A 18 10.46 -3.69 3.46
N TRP A 19 10.43 -3.45 4.77
CA TRP A 19 10.70 -4.47 5.78
C TRP A 19 9.44 -5.29 6.02
N ARG A 20 9.55 -6.62 6.03
CA ARG A 20 8.44 -7.54 6.30
C ARG A 20 8.87 -8.58 7.31
N ALA A 21 8.00 -8.87 8.27
CA ALA A 21 8.30 -9.79 9.35
C ALA A 21 7.02 -10.47 9.87
N ILE A 22 7.20 -11.62 10.53
CA ILE A 22 6.11 -12.35 11.18
C ILE A 22 5.72 -11.63 12.47
N ILE A 23 4.41 -11.44 12.67
CA ILE A 23 3.84 -10.81 13.86
C ILE A 23 4.12 -11.67 15.09
N GLY A 24 4.65 -11.05 16.15
CA GLY A 24 5.00 -11.73 17.40
C GLY A 24 6.38 -12.40 17.39
N GLU A 25 7.00 -12.58 16.22
CA GLU A 25 8.41 -12.94 16.09
C GLU A 25 9.24 -11.66 15.94
N ASN A 26 9.40 -11.19 14.69
CA ASN A 26 10.23 -10.03 14.39
C ASN A 26 9.41 -8.74 14.17
N PHE A 27 8.13 -8.85 13.79
CA PHE A 27 7.23 -7.70 13.74
C PHE A 27 6.71 -7.42 15.16
N THR A 28 7.55 -6.73 15.93
CA THR A 28 7.30 -6.34 17.33
C THR A 28 7.25 -4.82 17.46
N ARG A 29 6.72 -4.33 18.58
CA ARG A 29 6.71 -2.88 18.86
C ARG A 29 8.15 -2.34 18.88
N GLU A 30 9.08 -3.10 19.45
CA GLU A 30 10.49 -2.75 19.57
C GLU A 30 11.11 -2.50 18.20
N ASN A 31 10.91 -3.41 17.24
CA ASN A 31 11.45 -3.26 15.89
C ASN A 31 10.76 -2.14 15.09
N VAL A 32 9.44 -1.97 15.24
CA VAL A 32 8.72 -0.82 14.65
C VAL A 32 9.28 0.51 15.19
N VAL A 33 9.54 0.59 16.50
CA VAL A 33 10.13 1.77 17.16
C VAL A 33 11.54 2.04 16.67
N ARG A 34 12.40 1.00 16.56
CA ARG A 34 13.76 1.12 16.02
C ARG A 34 13.76 1.64 14.59
N ILE A 35 12.89 1.10 13.73
CA ILE A 35 12.75 1.55 12.33
C ILE A 35 12.32 3.00 12.28
N SER A 36 11.31 3.38 13.07
CA SER A 36 10.78 4.75 13.11
C SER A 36 11.86 5.76 13.51
N ALA A 37 12.64 5.45 14.55
CA ALA A 37 13.76 6.28 14.97
C ALA A 37 14.87 6.32 13.91
N GLY A 38 15.10 5.20 13.21
CA GLY A 38 16.03 5.15 12.09
C GLY A 38 15.63 6.06 10.94
N VAL A 39 14.34 6.16 10.63
CA VAL A 39 13.83 7.11 9.62
C VAL A 39 13.99 8.55 10.09
N CYS A 40 13.75 8.86 11.37
CA CYS A 40 13.99 10.19 11.93
C CYS A 40 15.47 10.61 11.82
N GLU A 41 16.39 9.70 12.17
CA GLU A 41 17.84 9.92 12.04
C GLU A 41 18.28 10.03 10.57
N LEU A 42 17.69 9.24 9.66
CA LEU A 42 17.92 9.35 8.23
C LEU A 42 17.52 10.73 7.71
N ALA A 43 16.32 11.20 8.09
CA ALA A 43 15.83 12.54 7.75
C ALA A 43 16.79 13.63 8.25
N ALA A 44 17.25 13.54 9.51
CA ALA A 44 18.21 14.49 10.06
C ALA A 44 19.52 14.55 9.26
N ARG A 45 20.07 13.39 8.86
CA ARG A 45 21.28 13.30 8.02
C ARG A 45 21.08 13.89 6.63
N GLU A 46 19.90 13.71 6.07
CA GLU A 46 19.50 14.31 4.79
C GLU A 46 19.13 15.80 4.92
N LYS A 47 19.22 16.38 6.13
CA LYS A 47 18.78 17.74 6.46
C LYS A 47 17.32 17.98 6.09
N ARG A 48 16.47 17.01 6.44
CA ARG A 48 15.02 16.99 6.27
C ARG A 48 14.34 16.83 7.62
N GLY A 49 13.05 17.14 7.68
CA GLY A 49 12.22 16.97 8.87
C GLY A 49 11.45 18.22 9.29
N ASP A 50 11.54 19.28 8.49
CA ASP A 50 10.67 20.45 8.55
C ASP A 50 9.26 20.18 8.00
N LYS A 51 9.13 19.18 7.11
CA LYS A 51 7.85 18.76 6.54
C LYS A 51 7.16 17.68 7.35
N PRO A 52 5.81 17.63 7.33
CA PRO A 52 5.08 16.54 7.94
C PRO A 52 5.40 15.18 7.31
N VAL A 53 5.19 14.11 8.07
CA VAL A 53 5.18 12.73 7.57
C VAL A 53 3.74 12.24 7.44
N VAL A 54 3.40 11.59 6.33
CA VAL A 54 2.11 10.89 6.21
C VAL A 54 2.24 9.43 6.66
N ILE A 55 1.30 8.95 7.47
CA ILE A 55 1.28 7.56 7.96
C ILE A 55 -0.05 6.90 7.59
N GLY A 56 0.04 5.84 6.78
CA GLY A 56 -1.05 4.96 6.41
C GLY A 56 -0.80 3.51 6.84
N TYR A 57 -1.83 2.68 6.67
CA TYR A 57 -1.80 1.28 7.04
C TYR A 57 -2.88 0.48 6.31
N ASP A 58 -2.62 -0.80 6.08
CA ASP A 58 -3.58 -1.73 5.48
C ASP A 58 -4.54 -2.34 6.54
N ARG A 59 -5.30 -3.37 6.14
CA ARG A 59 -6.32 -3.99 7.01
C ARG A 59 -5.82 -5.15 7.87
N ARG A 60 -4.52 -5.47 7.84
CA ARG A 60 -3.96 -6.60 8.60
C ARG A 60 -4.09 -6.40 10.09
N PHE A 61 -3.97 -7.51 10.81
CA PHE A 61 -3.82 -7.49 12.24
C PHE A 61 -2.63 -6.60 12.63
N LEU A 62 -2.81 -5.79 13.67
CA LEU A 62 -1.79 -4.90 14.26
C LEU A 62 -1.36 -3.68 13.40
N SER A 63 -1.78 -3.55 12.14
CA SER A 63 -1.31 -2.44 11.28
C SER A 63 -1.69 -1.05 11.83
N ASP A 64 -2.88 -0.91 12.42
CA ASP A 64 -3.34 0.33 13.03
C ASP A 64 -2.55 0.69 14.30
N ASN A 65 -2.27 -0.29 15.15
CA ASN A 65 -1.45 -0.11 16.35
C ASN A 65 0.01 0.21 15.99
N ALA A 66 0.58 -0.48 15.01
CA ALA A 66 1.95 -0.20 14.55
C ALA A 66 2.05 1.20 13.93
N ALA A 67 1.07 1.64 13.16
CA ALA A 67 1.01 3.02 12.65
C ALA A 67 1.04 4.05 13.79
N ARG A 68 0.32 3.80 14.89
CA ARG A 68 0.37 4.66 16.08
C ARG A 68 1.75 4.65 16.73
N TRP A 69 2.39 3.49 16.88
CA TRP A 69 3.75 3.42 17.44
C TRP A 69 4.77 4.18 16.59
N VAL A 70 4.63 4.16 15.27
CA VAL A 70 5.43 5.01 14.38
C VAL A 70 5.19 6.48 14.71
N ALA A 71 3.93 6.92 14.76
CA ALA A 71 3.59 8.30 15.09
C ALA A 71 4.14 8.76 16.45
N GLU A 72 4.08 7.91 17.48
CA GLU A 72 4.63 8.20 18.83
C GLU A 72 6.12 8.54 18.78
N VAL A 73 6.89 7.83 17.95
CA VAL A 73 8.33 8.07 17.78
C VAL A 73 8.58 9.35 16.97
N PHE A 74 7.86 9.53 15.85
CA PHE A 74 8.01 10.71 15.01
C PHE A 74 7.71 12.01 15.77
N CYS A 75 6.62 12.04 16.54
CA CYS A 75 6.28 13.21 17.37
C CYS A 75 7.32 13.50 18.45
N ALA A 76 7.92 12.47 19.06
CA ALA A 76 9.01 12.63 20.02
C ALA A 76 10.30 13.20 19.39
N HIS A 77 10.49 12.97 18.08
CA HIS A 77 11.59 13.54 17.30
C HIS A 77 11.22 14.88 16.64
N GLY A 78 10.08 15.46 16.99
CA GLY A 78 9.66 16.80 16.53
C GLY A 78 8.95 16.84 15.18
N PHE A 79 8.62 15.70 14.57
CA PHE A 79 7.84 15.68 13.33
C PHE A 79 6.37 15.95 13.60
N HIS A 80 5.75 16.71 12.71
CA HIS A 80 4.29 16.74 12.57
C HIS A 80 3.84 15.51 11.75
N VAL A 81 2.77 14.85 12.19
CA VAL A 81 2.28 13.60 11.60
C VAL A 81 0.90 13.82 11.01
N LEU A 82 0.76 13.49 9.72
CA LEU A 82 -0.51 13.40 9.00
C LEU A 82 -0.99 11.95 9.00
N PHE A 83 -1.95 11.63 9.84
CA PHE A 83 -2.37 10.26 10.12
C PHE A 83 -3.64 9.86 9.37
N MET A 84 -3.60 8.72 8.69
CA MET A 84 -4.79 8.13 8.07
C MET A 84 -5.72 7.54 9.14
N ARG A 85 -6.92 8.10 9.30
CA ARG A 85 -7.89 7.64 10.32
C ARG A 85 -8.44 6.22 10.07
N ARG A 86 -8.31 5.73 8.85
CA ARG A 86 -8.81 4.43 8.36
C ARG A 86 -7.78 3.83 7.41
N SER A 87 -7.91 2.53 7.15
CA SER A 87 -7.02 1.83 6.23
C SER A 87 -6.91 2.54 4.88
N ALA A 88 -5.69 2.59 4.37
CA ALA A 88 -5.31 3.26 3.13
C ALA A 88 -4.64 2.25 2.19
N PRO A 89 -4.83 2.33 0.87
CA PRO A 89 -4.00 1.57 -0.05
C PRO A 89 -2.65 2.27 -0.24
N THR A 90 -1.58 1.51 -0.46
CA THR A 90 -0.22 2.04 -0.69
C THR A 90 -0.20 3.18 -1.74
N PRO A 91 -0.89 3.07 -2.90
CA PRO A 91 -0.92 4.14 -3.89
C PRO A 91 -1.47 5.47 -3.39
N LEU A 92 -2.36 5.47 -2.39
CA LEU A 92 -2.86 6.71 -1.78
C LEU A 92 -1.78 7.39 -0.95
N VAL A 93 -1.02 6.65 -0.13
CA VAL A 93 0.08 7.24 0.65
C VAL A 93 1.17 7.76 -0.29
N MET A 94 1.51 7.01 -1.33
CA MET A 94 2.42 7.48 -2.39
C MET A 94 1.92 8.76 -3.05
N PHE A 95 0.63 8.82 -3.40
CA PHE A 95 0.01 10.02 -3.96
C PHE A 95 0.13 11.21 -3.00
N LEU A 96 -0.19 11.05 -1.72
CA LEU A 96 -0.13 12.14 -0.73
C LEU A 96 1.30 12.66 -0.53
N VAL A 97 2.31 11.79 -0.45
CA VAL A 97 3.72 12.21 -0.40
C VAL A 97 4.09 13.05 -1.62
N LYS A 98 3.66 12.64 -2.81
CA LYS A 98 3.93 13.37 -4.05
C LYS A 98 3.18 14.71 -4.10
N ASP A 99 1.89 14.68 -3.82
CA ASP A 99 0.94 15.78 -4.02
C ASP A 99 1.14 16.91 -3.00
N MET A 100 1.54 16.56 -1.78
CA MET A 100 1.88 17.52 -0.71
C MET A 100 3.39 17.82 -0.64
N GLU A 101 4.18 17.32 -1.60
CA GLU A 101 5.63 17.50 -1.69
C GLU A 101 6.39 17.11 -0.40
N LEU A 102 5.94 16.06 0.29
CA LEU A 102 6.55 15.58 1.53
C LEU A 102 7.87 14.84 1.25
N ASP A 103 8.72 14.78 2.27
CA ASP A 103 9.99 14.04 2.18
C ASP A 103 9.80 12.54 2.35
N TYR A 104 8.91 12.17 3.29
CA TYR A 104 8.65 10.79 3.66
C TYR A 104 7.16 10.52 3.90
N GLY A 105 6.79 9.27 3.66
CA GLY A 105 5.56 8.66 4.13
C GLY A 105 5.84 7.24 4.61
N ILE A 106 4.99 6.73 5.48
CA ILE A 106 5.07 5.38 6.01
C ILE A 106 3.77 4.66 5.69
N GLU A 107 3.87 3.46 5.14
CA GLU A 107 2.73 2.56 4.97
C GLU A 107 3.00 1.27 5.75
N ILE A 108 2.12 0.95 6.69
CA ILE A 108 2.18 -0.30 7.44
C ILE A 108 1.43 -1.40 6.67
N THR A 109 2.19 -2.27 6.04
CA THR A 109 1.65 -3.36 5.22
C THR A 109 2.70 -4.43 4.92
N ALA A 110 2.24 -5.66 4.71
CA ALA A 110 3.02 -6.72 4.04
C ALA A 110 2.48 -7.07 2.64
N SER A 111 1.67 -6.19 2.02
CA SER A 111 1.08 -6.35 0.69
C SER A 111 0.37 -7.69 0.54
N HIS A 112 0.85 -8.55 -0.35
CA HIS A 112 0.32 -9.86 -0.69
C HIS A 112 0.77 -11.02 0.23
N ASN A 113 1.62 -10.78 1.24
CA ASN A 113 2.10 -11.84 2.13
C ASN A 113 0.95 -12.51 2.91
N PRO A 114 1.15 -13.69 3.49
CA PRO A 114 0.16 -14.31 4.38
C PRO A 114 -0.27 -13.42 5.55
N PRO A 115 -1.46 -13.62 6.15
CA PRO A 115 -2.00 -12.72 7.19
C PRO A 115 -1.13 -12.57 8.46
N HIS A 116 -0.30 -13.55 8.78
CA HIS A 116 0.61 -13.52 9.93
C HIS A 116 1.85 -12.63 9.71
N TYR A 117 2.05 -12.11 8.50
CA TYR A 117 3.05 -11.09 8.21
C TYR A 117 2.49 -9.68 8.37
N ASN A 118 3.35 -8.77 8.79
CA ASN A 118 3.16 -7.34 8.64
C ASN A 118 4.49 -6.68 8.22
N GLY A 119 4.50 -5.38 7.94
CA GLY A 119 5.67 -4.72 7.41
C GLY A 119 5.58 -3.20 7.41
N ILE A 120 6.68 -2.57 7.01
CA ILE A 120 6.81 -1.12 6.87
C ILE A 120 7.42 -0.81 5.51
N LYS A 121 6.69 -0.06 4.69
CA LYS A 121 7.23 0.59 3.51
C LYS A 121 7.62 2.03 3.85
N LEU A 122 8.84 2.40 3.48
CA LEU A 122 9.27 3.80 3.47
C LEU A 122 8.98 4.38 2.09
N ILE A 123 8.06 5.34 2.04
CA ILE A 123 7.75 6.11 0.85
C ILE A 123 8.60 7.39 0.90
N VAL A 124 9.30 7.70 -0.19
CA VAL A 124 10.14 8.89 -0.32
C VAL A 124 9.53 9.89 -1.29
N ARG A 125 10.17 11.07 -1.39
CA ARG A 125 9.85 12.16 -2.34
C ARG A 125 9.39 11.65 -3.70
N LYS A 126 8.43 12.37 -4.28
CA LYS A 126 7.73 12.02 -5.53
C LYS A 126 6.84 10.78 -5.40
N GLY A 127 6.57 10.30 -4.19
CA GLY A 127 5.64 9.21 -3.93
C GLY A 127 6.15 7.88 -4.46
N ARG A 128 7.37 7.50 -4.11
CA ARG A 128 8.02 6.27 -4.57
C ARG A 128 8.46 5.43 -3.39
N ASP A 129 8.59 4.12 -3.58
CA ASP A 129 9.31 3.31 -2.61
C ASP A 129 10.75 3.81 -2.43
N ALA A 130 11.27 3.70 -1.22
CA ALA A 130 12.66 3.97 -0.94
C ALA A 130 13.57 3.09 -1.82
N PRO A 131 14.54 3.68 -2.54
CA PRO A 131 15.48 2.89 -3.33
C PRO A 131 16.39 2.06 -2.41
N VAL A 132 16.99 1.02 -2.98
CA VAL A 132 17.84 0.06 -2.24
C VAL A 132 18.96 0.75 -1.45
N ASP A 133 19.56 1.81 -1.99
CA ASP A 133 20.62 2.54 -1.27
C ASP A 133 20.10 3.25 -0.03
N THR A 134 18.89 3.83 -0.10
CA THR A 134 18.21 4.43 1.05
C THR A 134 17.86 3.39 2.10
N THR A 135 17.32 2.23 1.69
CA THR A 135 16.96 1.19 2.65
C THR A 135 18.18 0.54 3.30
N ARG A 136 19.29 0.33 2.56
CA ARG A 136 20.57 -0.12 3.15
C ARG A 136 21.15 0.88 4.14
N GLN A 137 21.06 2.18 3.83
CA GLN A 137 21.46 3.22 4.78
C GLN A 137 20.61 3.17 6.05
N LEU A 138 19.29 3.00 5.90
CA LEU A 138 18.36 2.85 7.02
C LEU A 138 18.68 1.62 7.86
N GLU A 139 18.96 0.46 7.26
CA GLU A 139 19.39 -0.76 7.97
C GLU A 139 20.63 -0.49 8.85
N GLY A 140 21.65 0.18 8.29
CA GLY A 140 22.87 0.52 9.01
C GLY A 140 22.66 1.51 10.16
N ILE A 141 21.65 2.38 10.06
CA ILE A 141 21.23 3.27 11.15
C ILE A 141 20.49 2.45 12.22
N VAL A 142 19.48 1.69 11.83
CA VAL A 142 18.60 0.91 12.71
C VAL A 142 19.37 -0.13 13.53
N ALA A 143 20.41 -0.74 12.95
CA ALA A 143 21.28 -1.69 13.65
C ALA A 143 21.95 -1.10 14.90
N LYS A 144 22.05 0.23 15.02
CA LYS A 144 22.67 0.93 16.16
C LYS A 144 21.65 1.45 17.18
N ILE A 145 20.36 1.31 16.90
CA ILE A 145 19.27 1.83 17.73
C ILE A 145 18.77 0.74 18.67
N ARG A 146 18.73 1.06 19.97
CA ARG A 146 18.11 0.24 21.02
C ARG A 146 16.72 0.78 21.33
N ALA A 147 15.69 -0.06 21.26
CA ALA A 147 14.29 0.36 21.33
C ALA A 147 13.95 1.05 22.67
N GLU A 148 14.59 0.62 23.75
CA GLU A 148 14.36 1.12 25.12
C GLU A 148 14.84 2.56 25.28
N GLN A 149 15.73 3.02 24.40
CA GLN A 149 16.31 4.36 24.43
C GLN A 149 15.60 5.34 23.49
N VAL A 150 14.67 4.86 22.67
CA VAL A 150 13.95 5.70 21.72
C VAL A 150 12.87 6.51 22.45
N PRO A 151 12.94 7.85 22.42
CA PRO A 151 11.90 8.68 23.02
C PRO A 151 10.58 8.49 22.25
N ARG A 152 9.48 8.50 23.00
CA ARG A 152 8.12 8.31 22.49
C ARG A 152 7.19 9.23 23.26
N ILE A 153 6.23 9.84 22.57
CA ILE A 153 5.12 10.55 23.20
C ILE A 153 3.87 9.72 22.92
N PRO A 154 3.03 9.38 23.91
CA PRO A 154 1.82 8.59 23.67
C PRO A 154 0.95 9.18 22.57
N PHE A 155 0.37 8.31 21.73
CA PHE A 155 -0.35 8.75 20.53
C PHE A 155 -1.46 9.77 20.83
N ASP A 156 -2.28 9.51 21.86
CA ASP A 156 -3.39 10.40 22.23
C ASP A 156 -2.92 11.76 22.73
N VAL A 157 -1.73 11.82 23.38
CA VAL A 157 -1.09 13.09 23.77
C VAL A 157 -0.65 13.85 22.51
N CYS A 158 -0.05 13.15 21.54
CA CYS A 158 0.36 13.77 20.28
C CYS A 158 -0.85 14.35 19.51
N VAL A 159 -2.00 13.67 19.53
CA VAL A 159 -3.24 14.18 18.94
C VAL A 159 -3.74 15.40 19.71
N ALA A 160 -3.80 15.34 21.04
CA ALA A 160 -4.27 16.45 21.88
C ALA A 160 -3.40 17.72 21.74
N GLU A 161 -2.09 17.55 21.55
CA GLU A 161 -1.14 18.65 21.32
C GLU A 161 -1.07 19.12 19.86
N GLY A 162 -1.84 18.52 18.94
CA GLY A 162 -1.83 18.86 17.51
C GLY A 162 -0.55 18.44 16.77
N ARG A 163 0.26 17.54 17.34
CA ARG A 163 1.43 16.94 16.67
C ARG A 163 1.02 15.86 15.69
N VAL A 164 -0.09 15.18 15.96
CA VAL A 164 -0.76 14.26 15.03
C VAL A 164 -2.06 14.90 14.57
N GLU A 165 -2.21 15.10 13.27
CA GLU A 165 -3.46 15.51 12.63
C GLU A 165 -4.05 14.34 11.83
N TYR A 166 -5.34 14.07 12.01
CA TYR A 166 -6.05 13.15 11.12
C TYR A 166 -6.33 13.82 9.78
N LEU A 167 -5.84 13.22 8.69
CA LEU A 167 -6.10 13.72 7.35
C LEU A 167 -7.60 13.79 7.05
N LYS A 168 -8.06 14.96 6.63
CA LYS A 168 -9.44 15.20 6.20
C LYS A 168 -9.55 14.92 4.70
N HIS A 169 -10.53 14.10 4.33
CA HIS A 169 -10.83 13.74 2.94
C HIS A 169 -9.61 13.30 2.10
N PRO A 170 -8.73 12.42 2.62
CA PRO A 170 -7.46 12.08 1.94
C PRO A 170 -7.66 11.47 0.55
N PHE A 171 -8.83 10.85 0.30
CA PHE A 171 -9.11 10.17 -0.96
C PHE A 171 -9.56 11.10 -2.09
N ASN A 172 -10.06 12.31 -1.81
CA ASN A 172 -10.71 13.13 -2.84
C ASN A 172 -9.75 13.48 -3.99
N ARG A 173 -8.64 14.17 -3.67
CA ARG A 173 -7.63 14.53 -4.68
C ARG A 173 -7.03 13.32 -5.39
N PHE A 174 -6.88 12.20 -4.68
CA PHE A 174 -6.39 10.95 -5.25
C PHE A 174 -7.36 10.41 -6.31
N ILE A 175 -8.64 10.28 -5.97
CA ILE A 175 -9.71 9.83 -6.86
C ILE A 175 -9.86 10.77 -8.05
N ASP A 176 -9.89 12.08 -7.80
CA ASP A 176 -10.00 13.10 -8.85
C ASP A 176 -8.84 13.00 -9.84
N SER A 177 -7.62 12.76 -9.34
CA SER A 177 -6.43 12.60 -10.20
C SER A 177 -6.47 11.35 -11.09
N ILE A 178 -7.27 10.35 -10.71
CA ILE A 178 -7.49 9.14 -11.50
C ILE A 178 -8.61 9.40 -12.50
N LEU A 179 -9.76 9.91 -12.04
CA LEU A 179 -10.91 10.25 -12.88
C LEU A 179 -10.52 11.20 -14.02
N ALA A 180 -9.67 12.19 -13.77
CA ALA A 180 -9.17 13.13 -14.77
C ALA A 180 -8.36 12.47 -15.93
N LYS A 181 -7.95 11.20 -15.79
CA LYS A 181 -7.23 10.44 -16.82
C LYS A 181 -8.12 9.43 -17.53
N LEU A 182 -9.29 9.12 -16.97
CA LEU A 182 -10.22 8.13 -17.50
C LEU A 182 -11.18 8.78 -18.49
N ASP A 183 -11.62 7.99 -19.48
CA ASP A 183 -12.77 8.35 -20.29
C ASP A 183 -14.03 7.83 -19.59
N THR A 184 -14.56 8.62 -18.66
CA THR A 184 -15.70 8.21 -17.84
C THR A 184 -17.00 8.10 -18.62
N ASP A 185 -17.09 8.79 -19.76
CA ASP A 185 -18.27 8.74 -20.62
C ASP A 185 -18.27 7.43 -21.42
N ALA A 186 -17.13 7.04 -22.00
CA ALA A 186 -17.00 5.73 -22.65
C ALA A 186 -17.24 4.56 -21.69
N ILE A 187 -16.72 4.63 -20.45
CA ILE A 187 -16.97 3.59 -19.42
C ILE A 187 -18.47 3.52 -19.08
N ARG A 188 -19.14 4.68 -19.00
CA ARG A 188 -20.58 4.75 -18.70
C ARG A 188 -21.43 4.19 -19.84
N GLU A 189 -21.10 4.53 -21.08
CA GLU A 189 -21.80 4.05 -22.27
C GLU A 189 -21.65 2.54 -22.48
N ALA A 190 -20.54 1.95 -22.01
CA ALA A 190 -20.31 0.51 -22.05
C ALA A 190 -21.23 -0.29 -21.10
N ASP A 191 -21.94 0.36 -20.17
CA ASP A 191 -22.89 -0.25 -19.21
C ASP A 191 -22.33 -1.50 -18.49
N LEU A 192 -21.06 -1.41 -18.09
CA LEU A 192 -20.33 -2.57 -17.56
C LEU A 192 -20.88 -3.03 -16.21
N ARG A 193 -21.10 -4.35 -16.10
CA ARG A 193 -21.32 -5.05 -14.84
C ARG A 193 -20.02 -5.64 -14.33
N VAL A 194 -19.50 -5.08 -13.24
CA VAL A 194 -18.20 -5.41 -12.67
C VAL A 194 -18.37 -6.21 -11.39
N LEU A 195 -17.66 -7.34 -11.28
CA LEU A 195 -17.46 -8.02 -9.99
C LEU A 195 -16.12 -7.56 -9.41
N PHE A 196 -16.14 -6.99 -8.20
CA PHE A 196 -14.93 -6.50 -7.54
C PHE A 196 -14.61 -7.29 -6.27
N ASN A 197 -13.38 -7.82 -6.22
CA ASN A 197 -12.82 -8.57 -5.10
C ASN A 197 -11.59 -7.85 -4.51
N PRO A 198 -11.76 -6.96 -3.51
CA PRO A 198 -10.62 -6.35 -2.84
C PRO A 198 -9.83 -7.32 -1.95
N MET A 199 -10.19 -8.60 -1.89
CA MET A 199 -9.55 -9.63 -1.06
C MET A 199 -9.40 -9.19 0.40
N HIS A 200 -10.43 -8.51 0.96
CA HIS A 200 -10.47 -7.87 2.27
C HIS A 200 -9.45 -6.73 2.50
N GLY A 201 -8.71 -6.32 1.46
CA GLY A 201 -7.66 -5.31 1.49
C GLY A 201 -8.14 -3.85 1.54
N SER A 202 -7.18 -2.93 1.55
CA SER A 202 -7.43 -1.50 1.79
C SER A 202 -7.82 -0.69 0.53
N GLY A 203 -7.71 -1.27 -0.66
CA GLY A 203 -8.01 -0.63 -1.95
C GLY A 203 -9.50 -0.45 -2.28
N THR A 204 -10.43 -0.93 -1.45
CA THR A 204 -11.86 -0.99 -1.79
C THR A 204 -12.48 0.37 -2.10
N TYR A 205 -12.31 1.34 -1.19
CA TYR A 205 -13.04 2.60 -1.26
C TYR A 205 -12.72 3.47 -2.50
N PRO A 206 -11.45 3.71 -2.87
CA PRO A 206 -11.18 4.52 -4.05
C PRO A 206 -11.71 3.90 -5.34
N LEU A 207 -11.51 2.59 -5.56
CA LEU A 207 -12.01 1.96 -6.79
C LEU A 207 -13.54 1.96 -6.85
N MET A 208 -14.22 1.64 -5.73
CA MET A 208 -15.69 1.70 -5.69
C MET A 208 -16.21 3.10 -6.02
N THR A 209 -15.57 4.14 -5.48
CA THR A 209 -15.95 5.53 -5.76
C THR A 209 -15.76 5.85 -7.24
N ILE A 210 -14.67 5.41 -7.86
CA ILE A 210 -14.40 5.60 -9.29
C ILE A 210 -15.44 4.89 -10.15
N LEU A 211 -15.69 3.59 -9.89
CA LEU A 211 -16.65 2.79 -10.67
C LEU A 211 -18.08 3.33 -10.55
N TYR A 212 -18.50 3.72 -9.35
CA TYR A 212 -19.80 4.36 -9.15
C TYR A 212 -19.90 5.74 -9.81
N THR A 213 -18.83 6.53 -9.81
CA THR A 213 -18.78 7.81 -10.55
C THR A 213 -18.92 7.58 -12.05
N ALA A 214 -18.33 6.50 -12.57
CA ALA A 214 -18.49 6.06 -13.95
C ALA A 214 -19.85 5.37 -14.23
N ARG A 215 -20.70 5.19 -13.20
CA ARG A 215 -22.02 4.52 -13.24
C ARG A 215 -21.98 3.05 -13.68
N CYS A 216 -20.90 2.34 -13.39
CA CYS A 216 -20.87 0.88 -13.53
C CYS A 216 -21.85 0.22 -12.54
N THR A 217 -22.41 -0.92 -12.92
CA THR A 217 -23.08 -1.82 -11.96
C THR A 217 -22.01 -2.65 -11.27
N VAL A 218 -21.84 -2.52 -9.95
CA VAL A 218 -20.74 -3.17 -9.22
C VAL A 218 -21.25 -4.05 -8.10
N ASP A 219 -20.91 -5.34 -8.16
CA ASP A 219 -21.10 -6.29 -7.07
C ASP A 219 -19.76 -6.55 -6.36
N LEU A 220 -19.82 -6.76 -5.05
CA LEU A 220 -18.64 -6.96 -4.19
C LEU A 220 -18.56 -8.39 -3.64
N ILE A 221 -17.35 -8.91 -3.54
CA ILE A 221 -17.03 -10.13 -2.80
C ILE A 221 -15.82 -9.88 -1.91
N ARG A 222 -15.82 -10.40 -0.67
CA ARG A 222 -14.70 -10.26 0.29
C ARG A 222 -14.31 -8.79 0.53
N SER A 223 -15.28 -7.94 0.84
CA SER A 223 -15.08 -6.48 1.00
C SER A 223 -15.05 -6.02 2.46
N GLU A 224 -15.58 -6.85 3.34
CA GLU A 224 -15.57 -6.74 4.78
C GLU A 224 -14.14 -6.70 5.33
N LYS A 225 -13.99 -6.06 6.50
CA LYS A 225 -12.71 -6.07 7.21
C LYS A 225 -12.48 -7.46 7.79
N ASP A 226 -11.52 -8.18 7.24
CA ASP A 226 -10.99 -9.41 7.80
C ASP A 226 -9.46 -9.36 7.81
N ALA A 227 -8.88 -9.34 9.01
CA ALA A 227 -7.45 -9.31 9.21
C ALA A 227 -6.75 -10.60 8.74
N TYR A 228 -7.50 -11.69 8.56
CA TYR A 228 -7.03 -12.99 8.07
C TYR A 228 -7.24 -13.18 6.57
N PHE A 229 -7.80 -12.18 5.87
CA PHE A 229 -8.07 -12.23 4.43
C PHE A 229 -8.83 -13.49 3.98
N GLY A 230 -9.80 -13.96 4.77
CA GLY A 230 -10.55 -15.19 4.51
C GLY A 230 -9.71 -16.47 4.67
N GLY A 231 -8.60 -16.41 5.41
CA GLY A 231 -7.67 -17.52 5.61
C GLY A 231 -6.76 -17.78 4.41
N ARG A 232 -6.61 -16.81 3.50
CA ARG A 232 -5.81 -16.93 2.26
C ARG A 232 -4.84 -15.78 2.11
N ASP A 233 -3.82 -15.97 1.28
CA ASP A 233 -2.93 -14.89 0.91
C ASP A 233 -3.70 -13.88 0.03
N PRO A 234 -3.64 -12.56 0.33
CA PRO A 234 -4.31 -11.54 -0.46
C PRO A 234 -3.48 -11.23 -1.72
N ALA A 235 -3.27 -12.22 -2.57
CA ALA A 235 -2.42 -12.12 -3.76
C ALA A 235 -3.23 -12.45 -5.02
N PRO A 236 -3.62 -11.48 -5.87
CA PRO A 236 -4.52 -11.70 -6.99
C PRO A 236 -3.82 -12.38 -8.18
N THR A 237 -3.63 -13.70 -8.07
CA THR A 237 -3.05 -14.57 -9.11
C THR A 237 -4.11 -15.46 -9.74
N GLY A 238 -3.87 -15.96 -10.95
CA GLY A 238 -4.79 -16.89 -11.63
C GLY A 238 -5.16 -18.12 -10.79
N ASN A 239 -4.24 -18.62 -9.95
CA ASN A 239 -4.52 -19.73 -9.03
C ASN A 239 -5.40 -19.32 -7.84
N SER A 240 -5.10 -18.18 -7.21
CA SER A 240 -5.87 -17.67 -6.07
C SER A 240 -7.27 -17.18 -6.42
N LEU A 241 -7.49 -16.85 -7.69
CA LEU A 241 -8.73 -16.27 -8.21
C LEU A 241 -9.57 -17.29 -8.98
N LYS A 242 -9.38 -18.61 -8.78
CA LYS A 242 -10.20 -19.63 -9.47
C LYS A 242 -11.68 -19.50 -9.12
N ASP A 243 -12.01 -19.41 -7.83
CA ASP A 243 -13.41 -19.19 -7.42
C ASP A 243 -13.96 -17.84 -7.92
N PHE A 244 -13.10 -16.83 -8.04
CA PHE A 244 -13.48 -15.54 -8.59
C PHE A 244 -13.78 -15.62 -10.09
N GLN A 245 -13.02 -16.41 -10.86
CA GLN A 245 -13.29 -16.68 -12.28
C GLN A 245 -14.64 -17.36 -12.48
N ASP A 246 -14.95 -18.37 -11.66
CA ASP A 246 -16.24 -19.06 -11.71
C ASP A 246 -17.41 -18.12 -11.37
N ASN A 247 -17.23 -17.22 -10.38
CA ASN A 247 -18.23 -16.23 -10.02
C ASN A 247 -18.48 -15.19 -11.12
N VAL A 248 -17.43 -14.79 -11.87
CA VAL A 248 -17.55 -13.89 -13.02
C VAL A 248 -18.49 -14.51 -14.08
N ILE A 249 -18.27 -15.79 -14.42
CA ILE A 249 -19.10 -16.52 -15.39
C ILE A 249 -20.52 -16.71 -14.85
N ALA A 250 -20.67 -17.24 -13.64
CA ALA A 250 -21.97 -17.57 -13.06
C ALA A 250 -22.86 -16.32 -12.91
N GLY A 251 -22.26 -15.19 -12.53
CA GLY A 251 -22.95 -13.93 -12.42
C GLY A 251 -23.10 -13.17 -13.74
N LYS A 252 -22.51 -13.64 -14.86
CA LYS A 252 -22.51 -12.95 -16.16
C LYS A 252 -21.98 -11.51 -16.05
N TYR A 253 -20.83 -11.37 -15.41
CA TYR A 253 -20.13 -10.09 -15.30
C TYR A 253 -19.28 -9.84 -16.56
N ASP A 254 -19.16 -8.58 -16.96
CA ASP A 254 -18.33 -8.18 -18.11
C ASP A 254 -16.85 -8.11 -17.74
N LEU A 255 -16.57 -7.83 -16.45
CA LEU A 255 -15.22 -7.65 -15.93
C LEU A 255 -15.13 -8.06 -14.46
N GLY A 256 -14.13 -8.88 -14.13
CA GLY A 256 -13.69 -9.14 -12.77
C GLY A 256 -12.43 -8.33 -12.44
N ILE A 257 -12.46 -7.58 -11.34
CA ILE A 257 -11.29 -6.86 -10.81
C ILE A 257 -10.96 -7.42 -9.42
N ALA A 258 -9.67 -7.66 -9.14
CA ALA A 258 -9.20 -8.02 -7.82
C ALA A 258 -7.98 -7.19 -7.40
N PHE A 259 -7.88 -6.88 -6.10
CA PHE A 259 -6.72 -6.20 -5.52
C PHE A 259 -6.05 -7.06 -4.45
N ASP A 260 -4.75 -6.81 -4.22
CA ASP A 260 -4.03 -7.35 -3.07
C ASP A 260 -4.29 -6.57 -1.77
N GLY A 261 -3.64 -6.99 -0.68
CA GLY A 261 -3.91 -6.50 0.68
C GLY A 261 -3.82 -4.98 0.85
N ASP A 262 -2.86 -4.34 0.17
CA ASP A 262 -2.62 -2.90 0.18
C ASP A 262 -2.99 -2.17 -1.13
N GLY A 263 -3.60 -2.89 -2.07
CA GLY A 263 -4.18 -2.33 -3.28
C GLY A 263 -3.16 -1.73 -4.26
N ASP A 264 -1.92 -2.22 -4.27
CA ASP A 264 -0.92 -1.85 -5.29
C ASP A 264 -0.79 -2.88 -6.42
N ARG A 265 -1.43 -4.06 -6.28
CA ARG A 265 -1.52 -5.08 -7.33
C ARG A 265 -2.95 -5.31 -7.79
N LEU A 266 -3.04 -5.76 -9.03
CA LEU A 266 -4.27 -5.98 -9.77
C LEU A 266 -4.33 -7.40 -10.33
N GLY A 267 -5.48 -8.05 -10.22
CA GLY A 267 -5.88 -9.19 -11.05
C GLY A 267 -7.10 -8.82 -11.89
N ILE A 268 -7.10 -9.24 -13.16
CA ILE A 268 -8.21 -9.02 -14.09
C ILE A 268 -8.73 -10.36 -14.59
N VAL A 269 -10.05 -10.49 -14.67
CA VAL A 269 -10.75 -11.62 -15.26
C VAL A 269 -11.72 -11.08 -16.32
N ASP A 270 -11.68 -11.61 -17.54
CA ASP A 270 -12.63 -11.22 -18.59
C ASP A 270 -14.01 -11.88 -18.41
N SER A 271 -14.97 -11.51 -19.25
CA SER A 271 -16.35 -12.03 -19.22
C SER A 271 -16.48 -13.53 -19.42
N ASN A 272 -15.44 -14.20 -19.95
CA ASN A 272 -15.41 -15.66 -20.13
C ASN A 272 -14.76 -16.37 -18.93
N GLY A 273 -14.45 -15.63 -17.86
CA GLY A 273 -13.75 -16.15 -16.69
C GLY A 273 -12.27 -16.38 -16.92
N ARG A 274 -11.66 -15.84 -17.98
CA ARG A 274 -10.22 -16.00 -18.21
C ARG A 274 -9.44 -14.98 -17.41
N TYR A 275 -8.54 -15.46 -16.55
CA TYR A 275 -7.54 -14.59 -15.92
C TYR A 275 -6.60 -13.99 -16.97
N ILE A 276 -6.51 -12.66 -16.99
CA ILE A 276 -5.63 -11.91 -17.88
C ILE A 276 -4.30 -11.70 -17.16
N THR A 277 -3.20 -12.17 -17.76
CA THR A 277 -1.88 -12.09 -17.13
C THR A 277 -1.37 -10.66 -17.07
N ALA A 278 -0.46 -10.39 -16.13
CA ALA A 278 0.15 -9.06 -16.01
C ALA A 278 0.85 -8.61 -17.30
N ASN A 279 1.47 -9.53 -18.06
CA ASN A 279 2.10 -9.21 -19.33
C ASN A 279 1.06 -8.81 -20.39
N GLU A 280 -0.07 -9.52 -20.48
CA GLU A 280 -1.17 -9.13 -21.36
C GLU A 280 -1.76 -7.77 -20.98
N ILE A 281 -1.97 -7.51 -19.68
CA ILE A 281 -2.43 -6.21 -19.19
C ILE A 281 -1.47 -5.10 -19.60
N LEU A 282 -0.15 -5.30 -19.43
CA LEU A 282 0.85 -4.31 -19.83
C LEU A 282 0.84 -4.04 -21.33
N CYS A 283 0.67 -5.07 -22.17
CA CYS A 283 0.54 -4.93 -23.62
C CYS A 283 -0.74 -4.16 -24.01
N LEU A 284 -1.87 -4.48 -23.40
CA LEU A 284 -3.15 -3.78 -23.62
C LEU A 284 -3.06 -2.30 -23.20
N LEU A 285 -2.45 -2.03 -22.04
CA LEU A 285 -2.24 -0.67 -21.55
C LEU A 285 -1.29 0.11 -22.46
N TYR A 286 -0.20 -0.50 -22.92
CA TYR A 286 0.72 0.15 -23.86
C TYR A 286 0.00 0.49 -25.16
N TYR A 287 -0.73 -0.46 -25.74
CA TYR A 287 -1.53 -0.25 -26.94
C TYR A 287 -2.53 0.89 -26.75
N TYR A 288 -3.29 0.88 -25.66
CA TYR A 288 -4.27 1.94 -25.36
C TYR A 288 -3.63 3.32 -25.19
N LEU A 289 -2.55 3.42 -24.41
CA LEU A 289 -1.87 4.69 -24.18
C LEU A 289 -1.24 5.24 -25.47
N HIS A 290 -0.68 4.36 -26.32
CA HIS A 290 -0.05 4.76 -27.56
C HIS A 290 -1.05 5.12 -28.66
N GLU A 291 -2.00 4.24 -28.96
CA GLU A 291 -2.93 4.38 -30.08
C GLU A 291 -4.12 5.30 -29.74
N HIS A 292 -4.67 5.20 -28.53
CA HIS A 292 -5.89 5.92 -28.17
C HIS A 292 -5.64 7.20 -27.36
N LYS A 293 -4.60 7.22 -26.50
CA LYS A 293 -4.23 8.44 -25.76
C LYS A 293 -3.12 9.25 -26.43
N GLY A 294 -2.52 8.73 -27.52
CA GLY A 294 -1.48 9.45 -28.27
C GLY A 294 -0.17 9.67 -27.50
N TRP A 295 0.08 8.92 -26.42
CA TRP A 295 1.29 9.09 -25.63
C TRP A 295 2.52 8.65 -26.42
N ARG A 296 3.62 9.41 -26.26
CA ARG A 296 4.92 9.14 -26.88
C ARG A 296 6.02 9.31 -25.85
N GLY A 297 7.06 8.48 -25.93
CA GLY A 297 8.21 8.54 -25.03
C GLY A 297 8.78 7.17 -24.69
N PRO A 298 9.75 7.12 -23.76
CA PRO A 298 10.35 5.87 -23.31
C PRO A 298 9.33 4.94 -22.64
N VAL A 299 9.46 3.64 -22.93
CA VAL A 299 8.71 2.57 -22.26
C VAL A 299 9.70 1.72 -21.48
N VAL A 300 9.40 1.45 -20.21
CA VAL A 300 10.26 0.66 -19.34
C VAL A 300 9.49 -0.56 -18.87
N ARG A 301 10.10 -1.73 -19.01
CA ARG A 301 9.62 -3.00 -18.45
C ARG A 301 10.77 -3.71 -17.73
N ASN A 302 10.46 -4.67 -16.88
CA ASN A 302 11.49 -5.55 -16.35
C ASN A 302 11.92 -6.56 -17.44
N LEU A 303 13.10 -7.19 -17.28
CA LEU A 303 13.64 -8.15 -18.25
C LEU A 303 12.77 -9.42 -18.39
N ALA A 304 12.03 -9.80 -17.34
CA ALA A 304 11.21 -10.99 -17.28
C ALA A 304 9.78 -10.81 -17.83
N THR A 305 9.35 -9.56 -18.07
CA THR A 305 8.10 -9.22 -18.76
C THR A 305 8.25 -9.61 -20.22
N THR A 306 7.47 -10.61 -20.64
CA THR A 306 7.43 -11.11 -22.02
C THR A 306 6.60 -10.23 -22.91
#